data_AF-A0A2N4Z6L5-F1
#
_entry.id   AF-A0A2N4Z6L5-F1
#
_cell.length_a   1.000
_cell.length_b   1.000
_cell.length_c   1.000
_cell.angle_alpha   90.00
_cell.angle_beta   90.00
_cell.angle_gamma   90.00
#
_symmetry.space_group_name_H-M   'P 1'
#
loop_
_entity.id
_entity.type
_entity.pdbx_description
1 polymer ?
#
loop_
_entity_poly.entity_id
_entity_poly.type
_entity_poly.pdbx_seq_one_letter_code
_entity_poly.pdbx_strand_id
1 'polypeptide(L)'
;PTLLNDPDSYLEASATAGFAAGIFKAIRLGYLNAHYLPVAERACQGIIDHISPQGELLQVSFGTAMGHDLDHYRHIPLTAMPYGQAMAMLCLVEALHRTL
;
A
#
# COMPACT_ATOMS: atom_id res chain seq x y z
N PRO A 1 -0.97 -4.45 -8.37
CA PRO A 1 -2.02 -5.48 -8.56
C PRO A 1 -2.11 -6.34 -7.30
N THR A 2 -3.26 -6.92 -6.96
CA THR A 2 -3.46 -7.78 -5.79
C THR A 2 -2.63 -9.06 -5.90
N LEU A 3 -2.54 -9.61 -7.10
CA LEU A 3 -1.56 -10.64 -7.47
C LEU A 3 -0.37 -9.94 -8.13
N LEU A 4 0.78 -9.92 -7.45
CA LEU A 4 1.92 -9.07 -7.84
C LEU A 4 2.47 -9.32 -9.24
N ASN A 5 2.41 -10.56 -9.72
CA ASN A 5 2.89 -10.99 -11.03
C ASN A 5 1.76 -11.18 -12.06
N ASP A 6 0.53 -10.76 -11.73
CA ASP A 6 -0.62 -10.78 -12.63
C ASP A 6 -1.15 -9.35 -12.81
N PRO A 7 -0.81 -8.68 -13.93
CA PRO A 7 -1.18 -7.30 -14.17
C PRO A 7 -2.69 -7.09 -14.40
N ASP A 8 -3.43 -8.16 -14.70
CA ASP A 8 -4.87 -8.08 -14.96
C ASP A 8 -5.69 -8.11 -13.65
N SER A 9 -5.04 -8.42 -12.52
CA SER A 9 -5.67 -8.36 -11.19
C SER A 9 -5.76 -6.92 -10.68
N TYR A 10 -6.82 -6.62 -9.90
CA TYR A 10 -7.13 -5.25 -9.48
C TYR A 10 -6.01 -4.60 -8.65
N LEU A 11 -5.94 -3.26 -8.64
CA LEU A 11 -5.00 -2.51 -7.81
C LEU A 11 -5.47 -2.46 -6.35
N GLU A 12 -4.56 -2.73 -5.42
CA GLU A 12 -4.85 -2.83 -4.00
C GLU A 12 -3.98 -1.82 -3.21
N ALA A 13 -4.64 -0.99 -2.40
CA ALA A 13 -4.03 0.17 -1.76
C ALA A 13 -3.33 -0.17 -0.44
N SER A 14 -3.82 -1.12 0.36
CA SER A 14 -3.22 -1.40 1.68
C SER A 14 -1.83 -2.03 1.57
N ALA A 15 -1.63 -2.94 0.62
CA ALA A 15 -0.34 -3.50 0.26
C ALA A 15 0.58 -2.41 -0.33
N THR A 16 0.05 -1.53 -1.19
CA THR A 16 0.80 -0.39 -1.74
C THR A 16 1.33 0.52 -0.62
N ALA A 17 0.51 0.83 0.38
CA ALA A 17 0.91 1.59 1.56
C ALA A 17 1.98 0.87 2.38
N GLY A 18 1.88 -0.46 2.51
CA GLY A 18 2.91 -1.28 3.16
C GLY A 18 4.25 -1.29 2.43
N PHE A 19 4.24 -1.42 1.10
CA PHE A 19 5.46 -1.31 0.30
C PHE A 19 6.09 0.07 0.45
N ALA A 20 5.31 1.14 0.36
CA ALA A 20 5.81 2.50 0.54
C ALA A 20 6.42 2.71 1.93
N ALA A 21 5.70 2.34 2.99
CA ALA A 21 6.19 2.44 4.37
C ALA A 21 7.50 1.65 4.58
N GLY A 22 7.57 0.42 4.07
CA GLY A 22 8.75 -0.43 4.16
C GLY A 22 9.95 0.15 3.42
N ILE A 23 9.76 0.67 2.20
CA ILE A 23 10.84 1.28 1.42
C ILE A 23 11.32 2.58 2.08
N PHE A 24 10.43 3.47 2.50
CA PHE A 24 10.80 4.68 3.23
C PHE A 24 11.62 4.34 4.49
N LYS A 25 11.11 3.42 5.31
CA LYS A 25 11.77 2.99 6.54
C LYS A 25 13.15 2.37 6.25
N ALA A 26 13.25 1.51 5.25
CA ALA A 26 14.52 0.86 4.89
C ALA A 26 15.56 1.85 4.37
N ILE A 27 15.15 2.88 3.62
CA ILE A 27 16.04 3.98 3.21
C ILE A 27 16.49 4.78 4.43
N ARG A 28 15.56 5.17 5.32
CA ARG A 28 15.85 5.94 6.54
C ARG A 28 16.82 5.22 7.47
N LEU A 29 16.74 3.89 7.54
CA LEU A 29 17.64 3.05 8.34
C LEU A 29 18.93 2.65 7.62
N GLY A 30 19.12 3.05 6.36
CA GLY A 30 20.31 2.73 5.57
C GLY A 30 20.36 1.30 5.05
N TYR A 31 19.25 0.57 5.06
CA TYR A 31 19.14 -0.80 4.53
C TYR A 31 18.93 -0.83 3.01
N LEU A 32 18.33 0.22 2.45
CA LEU A 32 18.15 0.39 1.00
C LEU A 32 18.81 1.67 0.51
N ASN A 33 19.34 1.63 -0.72
CA ASN A 33 19.89 2.80 -1.39
C ASN A 33 18.78 3.82 -1.72
N ALA A 34 19.11 5.11 -1.61
CA ALA A 34 18.19 6.20 -1.93
C ALA A 34 17.67 6.20 -3.37
N HIS A 35 18.27 5.46 -4.31
CA HIS A 35 17.74 5.29 -5.67
C HIS A 35 16.34 4.64 -5.71
N TYR A 36 15.93 3.91 -4.67
CA TYR A 36 14.57 3.34 -4.57
C TYR A 36 13.51 4.33 -4.12
N LEU A 37 13.92 5.51 -3.66
CA LEU A 37 13.01 6.52 -3.15
C LEU A 37 11.89 6.91 -4.14
N PRO A 38 12.14 7.14 -5.45
CA PRO A 38 11.06 7.50 -6.36
C PRO A 38 9.98 6.41 -6.48
N VAL A 39 10.28 5.17 -6.08
CA VAL A 39 9.28 4.10 -5.97
C VAL A 39 8.34 4.37 -4.81
N ALA A 40 8.88 4.66 -3.62
CA ALA A 40 8.09 4.96 -2.43
C ALA A 40 7.28 6.26 -2.57
N GLU A 41 7.86 7.30 -3.20
CA GLU A 41 7.16 8.57 -3.44
C GLU A 41 5.97 8.42 -4.37
N ARG A 42 6.13 7.69 -5.48
CA ARG A 42 5.00 7.39 -6.39
C ARG A 42 3.91 6.59 -5.69
N ALA A 43 4.29 5.60 -4.89
CA ALA A 43 3.33 4.82 -4.12
C ALA A 43 2.61 5.70 -3.09
N CYS A 44 3.32 6.54 -2.35
CA CYS A 44 2.77 7.47 -1.37
C CYS A 44 1.78 8.45 -2.00
N GLN A 45 2.11 9.01 -3.17
CA GLN A 45 1.18 9.87 -3.91
C GLN A 45 -0.10 9.10 -4.27
N GLY A 46 0.04 7.86 -4.76
CA GLY A 46 -1.12 7.00 -5.02
C GLY A 46 -1.97 6.73 -3.77
N ILE A 47 -1.35 6.57 -2.60
CA ILE A 47 -2.08 6.44 -1.32
C ILE A 47 -2.84 7.73 -1.00
N ILE A 48 -2.21 8.90 -1.11
CA ILE A 48 -2.87 10.20 -0.88
C ILE A 48 -4.08 10.37 -1.81
N ASP A 49 -3.93 10.03 -3.09
CA ASP A 49 -5.00 10.14 -4.09
C ASP A 49 -6.19 9.19 -3.82
N HIS A 50 -5.98 8.13 -3.03
CA HIS A 50 -7.01 7.14 -2.66
C HIS A 50 -7.57 7.33 -1.24
N ILE A 51 -7.15 8.37 -0.52
CA ILE A 51 -7.77 8.75 0.75
C ILE A 51 -8.97 9.65 0.46
N SER A 52 -10.14 9.22 0.90
CA SER A 52 -11.38 9.99 0.76
C SER A 52 -11.35 11.27 1.61
N PRO A 53 -12.23 12.25 1.35
CA PRO A 53 -12.38 13.44 2.20
C PRO A 53 -12.73 13.12 3.68
N GLN A 54 -13.26 11.92 3.95
CA GLN A 54 -13.59 11.44 5.29
C GLN A 54 -12.39 10.75 5.98
N GLY A 55 -11.25 10.64 5.31
CA GLY A 55 -10.06 9.97 5.82
C GLY A 55 -10.05 8.44 5.60
N GLU A 56 -10.91 7.92 4.74
CA GLU A 56 -10.95 6.49 4.43
C GLU A 56 -9.98 6.15 3.30
N LEU A 57 -9.09 5.17 3.51
CA LEU A 57 -8.33 4.61 2.40
C LEU A 57 -9.24 3.69 1.57
N LEU A 58 -9.47 4.07 0.31
CA LEU A 58 -10.24 3.31 -0.67
C LEU A 58 -9.36 2.25 -1.36
N GLN A 59 -9.96 1.41 -2.22
CA GLN A 59 -9.25 0.34 -2.97
C GLN A 59 -8.53 -0.67 -2.06
N VAL A 60 -9.12 -0.99 -0.90
CA VAL A 60 -8.56 -1.96 0.05
C VAL A 60 -9.26 -3.31 -0.09
N SER A 61 -8.51 -4.39 -0.28
CA SER A 61 -9.07 -5.74 -0.31
C SER A 61 -9.66 -6.11 1.06
N PHE A 62 -10.77 -6.83 1.11
CA PHE A 62 -11.35 -7.36 2.34
C PHE A 62 -10.47 -8.42 3.01
N GLY A 63 -10.88 -8.87 4.21
CA GLY A 63 -10.15 -9.89 4.98
C GLY A 63 -9.93 -11.14 4.13
N THR A 64 -8.67 -11.46 3.86
CA THR A 64 -8.29 -12.50 2.89
C THR A 64 -7.66 -13.69 3.60
N ALA A 65 -8.33 -14.83 3.60
CA ALA A 65 -7.78 -16.11 4.03
C ALA A 65 -6.93 -16.74 2.91
N MET A 66 -6.25 -17.86 3.21
CA MET A 66 -5.52 -18.63 2.22
C MET A 66 -6.48 -19.18 1.15
N GLY A 67 -6.24 -18.85 -0.12
CA GLY A 67 -6.99 -19.37 -1.26
C GLY A 67 -6.44 -20.71 -1.75
N HIS A 68 -7.27 -21.48 -2.44
CA HIS A 68 -6.85 -22.72 -3.11
C HIS A 68 -6.40 -22.51 -4.56
N ASP A 69 -6.72 -21.35 -5.13
CA ASP A 69 -6.36 -20.93 -6.49
C ASP A 69 -6.17 -19.41 -6.56
N LEU A 70 -5.78 -18.90 -7.73
CA LEU A 70 -5.57 -17.46 -7.95
C LEU A 70 -6.88 -16.68 -8.07
N ASP A 71 -7.97 -17.32 -8.52
CA ASP A 71 -9.27 -16.66 -8.68
C ASP A 71 -9.86 -16.23 -7.34
N HIS A 72 -9.58 -16.98 -6.26
CA HIS A 72 -9.87 -16.56 -4.88
C HIS A 72 -9.42 -15.11 -4.61
N TYR A 73 -8.17 -14.78 -4.96
CA TYR A 73 -7.57 -13.47 -4.71
C TYR A 73 -8.11 -12.39 -5.66
N ARG A 74 -8.42 -12.75 -6.92
CA ARG A 74 -8.98 -11.84 -7.93
C ARG A 74 -10.36 -11.31 -7.56
N HIS A 75 -11.14 -12.09 -6.80
CA HIS A 75 -12.53 -11.77 -6.48
C HIS A 75 -12.76 -11.30 -5.03
N ILE A 76 -11.70 -11.04 -4.26
CA ILE A 76 -11.85 -10.46 -2.93
C ILE A 76 -12.54 -9.09 -3.06
N PRO A 77 -13.65 -8.84 -2.33
CA PRO A 77 -14.33 -7.54 -2.36
C PRO A 77 -13.43 -6.40 -1.92
N LEU A 78 -13.67 -5.21 -2.47
CA LEU A 78 -13.00 -3.99 -2.05
C LEU A 78 -13.90 -3.21 -1.08
N THR A 79 -13.39 -2.87 0.10
CA THR A 79 -14.12 -2.10 1.11
C THR A 79 -13.18 -1.49 2.15
N ALA A 80 -13.67 -0.50 2.89
CA ALA A 80 -12.97 0.06 4.04
C ALA A 80 -12.60 -1.04 5.03
N MET A 81 -11.33 -1.12 5.43
CA MET A 81 -10.86 -2.12 6.39
C MET A 81 -9.83 -1.54 7.33
N PRO A 82 -9.91 -1.77 8.67
CA PRO A 82 -9.03 -1.12 9.65
C PRO A 82 -7.52 -1.19 9.34
N TYR A 83 -7.04 -2.29 8.75
CA TYR A 83 -5.64 -2.40 8.35
C TYR A 83 -5.28 -1.45 7.21
N GLY A 84 -6.19 -1.12 6.29
CA GLY A 84 -5.96 -0.13 5.25
C GLY A 84 -5.60 1.24 5.83
N GLN A 85 -6.38 1.73 6.80
CA GLN A 85 -6.10 2.97 7.51
C GLN A 85 -4.80 2.89 8.32
N ALA A 86 -4.55 1.77 9.00
CA ALA A 86 -3.31 1.57 9.75
C ALA A 86 -2.08 1.62 8.84
N MET A 87 -2.13 0.97 7.68
CA MET A 87 -1.04 0.95 6.70
C MET A 87 -0.86 2.32 6.04
N ALA A 88 -1.93 3.06 5.75
CA ALA A 88 -1.85 4.44 5.28
C ALA A 88 -1.11 5.33 6.28
N MET A 89 -1.48 5.24 7.58
CA MET A 89 -0.79 6.01 8.63
C MET A 89 0.70 5.69 8.69
N LEU A 90 1.07 4.40 8.63
CA LEU A 90 2.48 4.00 8.61
C LEU A 90 3.24 4.58 7.40
N CYS A 91 2.64 4.53 6.21
CA CYS A 91 3.20 5.13 5.00
C CYS A 91 3.43 6.63 5.16
N LEU A 92 2.39 7.36 5.59
CA LEU A 92 2.43 8.82 5.71
C LEU A 92 3.43 9.29 6.78
N VAL A 93 3.50 8.59 7.92
CA VAL A 93 4.46 8.91 8.99
C VAL A 93 5.90 8.68 8.54
N GLU A 94 6.20 7.55 7.87
CA GLU A 94 7.54 7.31 7.35
C GLU A 94 7.91 8.28 6.21
N ALA A 95 6.94 8.73 5.41
CA ALA A 95 7.15 9.79 4.42
C ALA A 95 7.50 11.15 5.06
N LEU A 96 6.86 11.51 6.18
CA LEU A 96 7.12 12.77 6.91
C LEU A 96 8.53 12.86 7.49
N HIS A 97 9.11 11.72 7.90
CA HIS A 97 10.51 11.65 8.32
C HIS A 97 11.51 12.04 7.23
N ARG A 98 11.04 12.25 6.01
CA ARG A 98 11.86 12.73 4.90
C ARG A 98 11.83 14.25 4.72
N THR A 99 10.76 14.89 5.18
CA THR A 99 10.56 16.35 5.09
C THR A 99 11.12 17.11 6.30
N LEU A 100 11.57 16.39 7.33
CA LEU A 100 12.24 16.90 8.54
C LEU A 100 13.69 16.40 8.55
#